data_AF-A0A2E0M6W9-F1
#
_entry.id   AF-A0A2E0M6W9-F1
#
_cell.length_a   1.000
_cell.length_b   1.000
_cell.length_c   1.000
_cell.angle_alpha   90.00
_cell.angle_beta   90.00
_cell.angle_gamma   90.00
#
_symmetry.space_group_name_H-M   'P 1'
#
loop_
_entity.id
_entity.type
_entity.pdbx_description
1 polymer ?
#
loop_
_entity_poly.entity_id
_entity_poly.type
_entity_poly.pdbx_seq_one_letter_code
_entity_poly.pdbx_strand_id
1 'polypeptide(L)'
;MMELAPWYEHQEVSLAFLQIGGGIAGDFPICVVPLLNQDMKKDVPLWSWFGQISESTPSYGGYSGAPPNEKITWGKIDVDTPTFVVESDATIVTPLLFAYLLDL
;
A
#
# COMPACT_ATOMS: atom_id res chain seq x y z
N MET A 1 -9.92 -10.58 2.10
CA MET A 1 -10.87 -10.07 1.11
C MET A 1 -12.31 -10.10 1.59
N MET A 2 -12.84 -11.23 2.04
CA MET A 2 -14.24 -11.31 2.51
C MET A 2 -14.60 -10.24 3.55
N GLU A 3 -13.73 -9.96 4.52
CA GLU A 3 -13.93 -8.88 5.50
C GLU A 3 -13.36 -7.53 5.05
N LEU A 4 -12.18 -7.55 4.42
CA LEU A 4 -11.45 -6.34 4.05
C LEU A 4 -12.18 -5.50 3.00
N ALA A 5 -12.79 -6.13 2.00
CA ALA A 5 -13.44 -5.42 0.90
C ALA A 5 -14.71 -4.68 1.36
N PRO A 6 -15.64 -5.30 2.10
CA PRO A 6 -16.73 -4.57 2.74
C PRO A 6 -16.21 -3.48 3.68
N TRP A 7 -15.19 -3.76 4.50
CA TRP A 7 -14.64 -2.74 5.40
C TRP A 7 -14.14 -1.51 4.64
N TYR A 8 -13.37 -1.70 3.55
CA TYR A 8 -12.84 -0.61 2.74
C TYR A 8 -13.94 0.23 2.09
N GLU A 9 -14.97 -0.41 1.54
CA GLU A 9 -16.11 0.24 0.89
C GLU A 9 -16.93 1.13 1.84
N HIS A 10 -16.97 0.79 3.14
CA HIS A 10 -17.72 1.56 4.14
C HIS A 10 -16.92 2.68 4.80
N GLN A 11 -15.68 2.95 4.37
CA GLN A 11 -14.90 4.05 4.92
C GLN A 11 -15.38 5.39 4.37
N GLU A 12 -15.69 6.32 5.26
CA GLU A 12 -16.10 7.69 4.90
C GLU A 12 -14.90 8.64 4.71
N VAL A 13 -13.71 8.20 5.14
CA VAL A 13 -12.46 8.97 5.06
C VAL A 13 -11.49 8.31 4.11
N SER A 14 -10.68 9.13 3.44
CA SER A 14 -9.64 8.64 2.54
C SER A 14 -8.60 7.82 3.31
N LEU A 15 -8.47 6.54 2.96
CA LEU A 15 -7.49 5.65 3.56
C LEU A 15 -6.15 5.72 2.85
N ALA A 16 -5.10 5.43 3.60
CA ALA A 16 -3.76 5.32 3.09
C ALA A 16 -3.10 4.00 3.46
N PHE A 17 -2.01 3.68 2.76
CA PHE A 17 -1.38 2.37 2.87
C PHE A 17 0.10 2.47 3.23
N LEU A 18 0.44 2.06 4.46
CA LEU A 18 1.82 1.88 4.90
C LEU A 18 2.19 0.39 4.84
N GLN A 19 3.06 0.04 3.90
CA GLN A 19 3.60 -1.29 3.73
C GLN A 19 4.92 -1.45 4.48
N ILE A 20 4.98 -2.42 5.39
CA ILE A 20 6.22 -2.81 6.09
C ILE A 20 6.62 -4.20 5.58
N GLY A 21 7.77 -4.27 4.89
CA GLY A 21 8.22 -5.46 4.17
C GLY A 21 7.56 -5.61 2.79
N GLY A 22 7.23 -6.84 2.42
CA GLY A 22 6.69 -7.19 1.11
C GLY A 22 5.84 -8.47 1.14
N GLY A 23 5.77 -9.17 0.00
CA GLY A 23 5.00 -10.40 -0.13
C GLY A 23 3.50 -10.22 0.08
N ILE A 24 2.84 -11.29 0.53
CA ILE A 24 1.38 -11.34 0.68
C ILE A 24 0.87 -10.26 1.65
N ALA A 25 1.63 -9.94 2.70
CA ALA A 25 1.24 -8.94 3.69
C ALA A 25 1.09 -7.54 3.09
N GLY A 26 1.89 -7.18 2.08
CA GLY A 26 1.75 -5.94 1.33
C GLY A 26 0.73 -6.04 0.19
N ASP A 27 0.81 -7.11 -0.60
CA ASP A 27 0.02 -7.21 -1.84
C ASP A 27 -1.46 -7.54 -1.62
N PHE A 28 -1.76 -8.48 -0.72
CA PHE A 28 -3.14 -8.89 -0.47
C PHE A 28 -4.06 -7.73 -0.07
N PRO A 29 -3.70 -6.86 0.90
CA PRO A 29 -4.58 -5.77 1.29
C PRO A 29 -4.62 -4.63 0.27
N ILE A 30 -3.51 -4.26 -0.36
CA ILE A 30 -3.50 -3.15 -1.34
C ILE A 30 -4.34 -3.49 -2.59
N CYS A 31 -4.45 -4.78 -2.93
CA CYS A 31 -5.29 -5.29 -4.00
C CYS A 31 -6.81 -5.18 -3.74
N VAL A 32 -7.25 -4.69 -2.58
CA VAL A 32 -8.69 -4.51 -2.31
C VAL A 32 -9.32 -3.49 -3.26
N VAL A 33 -8.58 -2.43 -3.60
CA VAL A 33 -9.04 -1.37 -4.51
C VAL A 33 -9.24 -1.89 -5.94
N PRO A 34 -8.26 -2.54 -6.60
CA PRO A 34 -8.49 -3.09 -7.94
C PRO A 34 -9.55 -4.19 -7.96
N LEU A 35 -9.66 -5.01 -6.92
CA LEU A 35 -10.76 -5.97 -6.78
C LEU A 35 -12.13 -5.26 -6.83
N LEU A 36 -12.31 -4.22 -6.03
CA LEU A 36 -13.56 -3.46 -5.95
C LEU A 36 -13.86 -2.72 -7.26
N ASN A 37 -12.88 -1.99 -7.80
CA ASN A 37 -13.08 -1.12 -8.97
C ASN A 37 -13.10 -1.90 -10.29
N GLN A 38 -12.20 -2.86 -10.49
CA GLN A 38 -12.03 -3.53 -11.78
C GLN A 38 -12.87 -4.80 -11.88
N ASP A 39 -12.87 -5.66 -10.86
CA ASP A 39 -13.57 -6.94 -10.92
C ASP A 39 -15.04 -6.78 -10.53
N MET A 40 -15.30 -6.11 -9.41
CA MET A 40 -16.66 -5.94 -8.87
C MET A 40 -17.40 -4.72 -9.45
N LYS A 41 -16.73 -3.90 -10.27
CA LYS A 41 -17.28 -2.69 -10.91
C LYS A 41 -17.95 -1.72 -9.94
N LYS A 42 -17.37 -1.59 -8.74
CA LYS A 42 -17.72 -0.56 -7.77
C LYS A 42 -16.89 0.70 -8.03
N ASP A 43 -17.27 1.80 -7.39
CA ASP A 43 -16.55 3.07 -7.48
C ASP A 43 -16.06 3.46 -6.08
N VAL A 44 -14.89 2.93 -5.71
CA VAL A 44 -14.22 3.23 -4.43
C VAL A 44 -12.97 4.06 -4.67
N PRO A 45 -12.62 4.98 -3.75
CA PRO A 45 -11.42 5.80 -3.90
C PRO A 45 -10.15 4.95 -3.88
N LEU A 46 -9.15 5.37 -4.66
CA LEU A 46 -7.79 4.84 -4.60
C LEU A 46 -7.14 5.16 -3.25
N TRP A 47 -6.05 4.49 -2.91
CA TRP A 47 -5.30 4.81 -1.68
C TRP A 47 -4.76 6.25 -1.75
N SER A 48 -4.97 7.04 -0.70
CA SER A 48 -4.68 8.49 -0.68
C SER A 48 -3.20 8.84 -0.54
N TRP A 49 -2.40 7.94 0.02
CA TRP A 49 -0.94 7.94 -0.05
C TRP A 49 -0.42 6.51 0.13
N PHE A 50 0.80 6.28 -0.35
CA PHE A 50 1.50 4.99 -0.24
C PHE A 50 2.87 5.17 0.41
N GLY A 51 3.14 4.41 1.46
CA GLY A 51 4.45 4.30 2.10
C GLY A 51 4.96 2.87 2.03
N GLN A 52 6.24 2.69 1.76
CA GLN A 52 6.89 1.38 1.79
C GLN A 52 8.20 1.43 2.55
N ILE A 53 8.38 0.49 3.48
CA ILE A 53 9.65 0.21 4.14
C ILE A 53 10.05 -1.21 3.73
N SER A 54 11.13 -1.37 2.96
CA SER A 54 11.57 -2.68 2.49
C SER A 54 13.05 -2.66 2.12
N GLU A 55 13.71 -3.82 2.24
CA GLU A 55 15.06 -4.05 1.70
C GLU A 55 15.04 -4.60 0.25
N SER A 56 13.84 -4.82 -0.31
CA SER A 56 13.69 -5.37 -1.65
C SER A 56 13.97 -4.33 -2.71
N THR A 57 14.90 -4.63 -3.61
CA THR A 57 15.07 -3.87 -4.85
C THR A 57 14.13 -4.36 -5.95
N PRO A 58 13.79 -3.50 -6.94
CA PRO A 58 13.16 -3.96 -8.17
C PRO A 58 14.04 -5.04 -8.83
N SER A 59 13.48 -6.22 -9.01
CA SER A 59 14.13 -7.37 -9.66
C SER A 59 13.17 -7.98 -10.68
N TYR A 60 13.55 -9.09 -11.33
CA TYR A 60 12.87 -9.77 -12.46
C TYR A 60 11.37 -10.11 -12.23
N GLY A 61 10.50 -9.10 -12.13
CA GLY A 61 9.07 -9.24 -11.84
C GLY A 61 8.74 -9.48 -10.36
N GLY A 62 9.63 -9.11 -9.43
CA GLY A 62 9.41 -9.31 -7.99
C GLY A 62 8.40 -8.32 -7.42
N TYR A 63 7.26 -8.80 -6.94
CA TYR A 63 6.18 -7.95 -6.41
C TYR A 63 6.58 -7.14 -5.16
N SER A 64 7.47 -7.70 -4.32
CA SER A 64 7.92 -7.07 -3.07
C SER A 64 8.71 -5.78 -3.28
N GLY A 65 9.40 -5.66 -4.42
CA GLY A 65 10.17 -4.47 -4.81
C GLY A 65 9.55 -3.73 -5.99
N ALA A 66 8.29 -4.02 -6.33
CA ALA A 66 7.61 -3.40 -7.46
C ALA A 66 7.55 -1.86 -7.29
N PRO A 67 8.12 -1.08 -8.23
CA PRO A 67 8.13 0.37 -8.11
C PRO A 67 6.70 0.95 -8.13
N PRO A 68 6.50 2.19 -7.63
CA PRO A 68 5.17 2.80 -7.53
C PRO A 68 4.40 2.87 -8.85
N ASN A 69 5.09 3.04 -9.97
CA ASN A 69 4.49 3.03 -11.31
C ASN A 69 3.68 1.76 -11.61
N GLU A 70 4.12 0.59 -11.14
CA GLU A 70 3.37 -0.64 -11.33
C GLU A 70 2.03 -0.58 -10.57
N LYS A 71 2.03 -0.01 -9.36
CA LYS A 71 0.81 0.16 -8.54
C LYS A 71 -0.19 1.12 -9.20
N ILE A 72 0.30 2.13 -9.90
CA ILE A 72 -0.52 3.03 -10.71
C ILE A 72 -1.18 2.26 -11.85
N THR A 73 -0.43 1.44 -12.60
CA THR A 73 -1.01 0.68 -13.73
C THR A 73 -2.09 -0.31 -13.30
N TRP A 74 -2.02 -0.83 -12.09
CA TRP A 74 -3.04 -1.70 -11.51
C TRP A 74 -4.20 -0.94 -10.88
N GLY A 75 -4.25 0.39 -10.92
CA GLY A 75 -5.31 1.17 -10.30
C GLY A 75 -5.37 0.99 -8.78
N LYS A 76 -4.21 0.81 -8.13
CA LYS A 76 -4.10 0.80 -6.66
C LYS A 76 -3.99 2.23 -6.13
N ILE A 77 -3.20 3.06 -6.82
CA ILE A 77 -2.93 4.47 -6.51
C ILE A 77 -3.00 5.30 -7.80
N ASP A 78 -3.16 6.62 -7.67
CA ASP A 78 -3.12 7.56 -8.79
C ASP A 78 -1.67 8.01 -9.09
N VAL A 79 -1.44 8.59 -10.28
CA VAL A 79 -0.19 9.24 -10.68
C VAL A 79 0.22 10.33 -9.70
N ASP A 80 -0.75 11.09 -9.19
CA ASP A 80 -0.50 12.20 -8.25
C ASP A 80 -0.51 11.75 -6.77
N THR A 81 -0.66 10.45 -6.49
CA THR A 81 -0.70 9.94 -5.11
C THR A 81 0.66 10.08 -4.42
N PRO A 82 0.76 10.78 -3.27
CA PRO A 82 2.00 10.89 -2.52
C PRO A 82 2.58 9.52 -2.18
N THR A 83 3.82 9.31 -2.59
CA THR A 83 4.50 8.02 -2.44
C THR A 83 5.85 8.17 -1.75
N PHE A 84 6.10 7.36 -0.73
CA PHE A 84 7.33 7.37 0.06
C PHE A 84 7.91 5.97 0.12
N VAL A 85 9.16 5.79 -0.34
CA VAL A 85 9.86 4.50 -0.31
C VAL A 85 11.12 4.66 0.52
N VAL A 86 11.25 3.83 1.56
CA VAL A 86 12.41 3.76 2.44
C VAL A 86 13.06 2.40 2.24
N GLU A 87 14.21 2.41 1.57
CA GLU A 87 15.03 1.22 1.35
C GLU A 87 15.88 0.93 2.59
N SER A 88 15.34 0.15 3.54
CA SER A 88 16.02 -0.21 4.78
C SER A 88 15.33 -1.37 5.50
N ASP A 89 16.02 -1.93 6.50
CA ASP A 89 15.45 -2.92 7.40
C ASP A 89 14.33 -2.29 8.25
N ALA A 90 13.17 -2.95 8.27
CA ALA A 90 12.00 -2.51 9.02
C ALA A 90 12.26 -2.39 10.53
N THR A 91 13.17 -3.19 11.10
CA THR A 91 13.57 -3.16 12.51
C THR A 91 14.34 -1.89 12.89
N ILE A 92 14.91 -1.18 11.91
CA ILE A 92 15.57 0.11 12.12
C ILE A 92 14.55 1.25 11.96
N VAL A 93 13.80 1.25 10.86
CA VAL A 93 12.96 2.39 10.48
C VAL A 93 11.65 2.45 11.27
N THR A 94 10.96 1.31 11.43
CA THR A 94 9.61 1.28 12.02
C THR A 94 9.59 1.79 13.46
N PRO A 95 10.55 1.42 14.35
CA PRO A 95 10.58 1.96 15.71
C PRO A 95 10.81 3.47 15.74
N LEU A 96 11.67 4.01 14.87
CA LEU A 96 11.93 5.46 14.79
C LEU A 96 10.69 6.22 14.31
N LEU A 97 10.01 5.70 13.27
CA LEU A 97 8.78 6.28 12.74
C LEU A 97 7.69 6.33 13.81
N PHE A 98 7.47 5.22 14.51
CA PHE A 98 6.43 5.15 15.55
C PHE A 98 6.81 5.96 16.79
N ALA A 99 8.07 6.00 17.20
CA ALA A 99 8.50 6.85 18.30
C ALA A 99 8.21 8.34 18.01
N TYR A 100 8.49 8.79 16.78
CA TYR A 100 8.20 10.15 16.37
C TYR A 100 6.70 10.46 16.26
N LEU A 101 5.89 9.52 15.77
CA LEU A 101 4.45 9.73 15.56
C LEU A 101 3.60 9.57 16.83
N LEU A 102 4.04 8.72 17.76
CA LEU A 102 3.28 8.35 18.96
C LEU A 102 3.82 9.04 20.23
N ASP A 103 4.80 9.94 20.10
CA ASP A 103 5.47 10.63 21.21
C ASP A 103 5.96 9.64 22.31
N LEU A 104 6.63 8.55 21.90
CA LEU A 104 7.15 7.50 22.80
C LEU A 104 8.51 7.84 23.41
#